data_AF-A0A835BWI7-F1
#
_entry.id   AF-A0A835BWI7-F1
#
_cell.length_a   1.000
_cell.length_b   1.000
_cell.length_c   1.000
_cell.angle_alpha   90.00
_cell.angle_beta   90.00
_cell.angle_gamma   90.00
#
_symmetry.space_group_name_H-M   'P 1'
#
loop_
_entity.id
_entity.type
_entity.pdbx_description
1 polymer ?
#
loop_
_entity_poly.entity_id
_entity_poly.type
_entity_poly.pdbx_seq_one_letter_code
_entity_poly.pdbx_strand_id
1 'polypeptide(L)'
;MFWRNIKTRDESSCEACTGVLETLEHIFSTCPRALVIWQTTEIEISANEHRFPWFLGKEFSLPSNVWLDIILLILWHIWKGRNALIFDHKLMTATDVLRRVTHDLDAWSCRYRRHKMDLKRWRDFINSRCNS
;
A
#
# COMPACT_ATOMS: atom_id res chain seq x y z
N MET A 1 11.24 33.71 2.63
CA MET A 1 10.25 33.39 1.59
C MET A 1 10.37 31.91 1.24
N PHE A 2 9.42 31.08 1.70
CA PHE A 2 9.40 29.66 1.35
C PHE A 2 8.75 29.51 -0.02
N TRP A 3 9.57 29.38 -1.07
CA TRP A 3 9.09 28.93 -2.37
C TRP A 3 8.68 27.46 -2.23
N ARG A 4 7.37 27.21 -2.13
CA ARG A 4 6.85 25.87 -2.36
C ARG A 4 6.90 25.66 -3.86
N ASN A 5 7.86 24.87 -4.35
CA ASN A 5 7.87 24.34 -5.71
C ASN A 5 6.66 23.41 -5.88
N ILE A 6 5.47 23.99 -5.97
CA ILE A 6 4.25 23.28 -6.33
C ILE A 6 4.36 23.12 -7.84
N LYS A 7 4.76 21.91 -8.27
CA LYS A 7 4.73 21.50 -9.67
C LYS A 7 3.37 21.85 -10.26
N THR A 8 3.36 22.36 -11.48
CA THR A 8 2.11 22.59 -12.20
C THR A 8 1.40 21.25 -12.46
N ARG A 9 0.11 21.27 -12.78
CA ARG A 9 -0.66 20.05 -13.03
C ARG A 9 -0.08 19.24 -14.20
N ASP A 10 0.44 19.93 -15.21
CA ASP A 10 1.17 19.39 -16.36
C ASP A 10 2.52 18.74 -15.99
N GLU A 11 3.20 19.24 -14.96
CA GLU A 11 4.43 18.64 -14.41
C GLU A 11 4.16 17.57 -13.33
N SER A 12 2.90 17.36 -12.96
CA SER A 12 2.48 16.42 -11.91
C SER A 12 2.17 15.03 -12.46
N SER A 13 2.87 14.59 -13.49
CA SER A 13 2.73 13.23 -14.02
C SER A 13 3.36 12.20 -13.08
N CYS A 14 2.81 10.99 -13.06
CA CYS A 14 3.39 9.90 -12.28
C CYS A 14 4.74 9.48 -12.89
N GLU A 15 5.79 9.43 -12.07
CA GLU A 15 7.13 9.01 -12.52
C GLU A 15 7.17 7.60 -13.13
N ALA A 16 6.19 6.75 -12.79
CA ALA A 16 6.09 5.40 -13.32
C ALA A 16 5.19 5.28 -14.56
N CYS A 17 4.38 6.30 -14.87
CA CYS A 17 3.34 6.24 -15.90
C CYS A 17 3.44 7.48 -16.79
N THR A 18 4.17 7.35 -17.90
CA THR A 18 4.43 8.45 -18.84
C THR A 18 3.13 9.13 -19.28
N GLY A 19 3.03 10.44 -19.04
CA GLY A 19 1.89 11.27 -19.46
C GLY A 19 0.62 11.10 -18.64
N VAL A 20 0.61 10.29 -17.58
CA VAL A 20 -0.55 10.13 -16.70
C VAL A 20 -0.44 11.07 -15.51
N LEU A 21 -1.46 11.89 -15.31
CA LEU A 21 -1.56 12.78 -14.15
C LEU A 21 -1.57 11.96 -12.85
N GLU A 22 -0.67 12.31 -11.93
CA GLU A 22 -0.62 11.68 -10.63
C GLU A 22 -1.68 12.27 -9.70
N THR A 23 -2.67 11.46 -9.37
CA THR A 23 -3.72 11.77 -8.38
C THR A 23 -3.67 10.73 -7.26
N LEU A 24 -4.38 10.96 -6.15
CA LEU A 24 -4.52 9.93 -5.10
C LEU A 24 -5.15 8.64 -5.66
N GLU A 25 -6.14 8.79 -6.53
CA GLU A 25 -6.75 7.67 -7.23
C GLU A 25 -5.75 6.92 -8.11
N HIS A 26 -4.88 7.66 -8.82
CA HIS A 26 -3.82 7.02 -9.58
C HIS A 26 -2.83 6.30 -8.67
N ILE A 27 -2.30 6.97 -7.65
CA ILE A 27 -1.30 6.40 -6.75
C ILE A 27 -1.80 5.10 -6.10
N PHE A 28 -3.06 5.05 -5.67
CA PHE A 28 -3.57 3.94 -4.87
C PHE A 28 -4.40 2.92 -5.65
N SER A 29 -5.09 3.29 -6.72
CA SER A 29 -6.11 2.43 -7.34
C SER A 29 -5.88 2.14 -8.82
N THR A 30 -5.26 3.04 -9.60
CA THR A 30 -5.17 2.85 -11.07
C THR A 30 -3.74 2.80 -11.62
N CYS A 31 -2.72 3.15 -10.83
CA CYS A 31 -1.33 2.98 -11.21
C CYS A 31 -1.04 1.48 -11.36
N PRO A 32 -0.45 1.01 -12.49
CA PRO A 32 -0.07 -0.39 -12.68
C PRO A 32 0.76 -0.95 -11.54
N ARG A 33 1.62 -0.12 -10.92
CA ARG A 33 2.45 -0.55 -9.79
C ARG A 33 1.63 -0.81 -8.53
N ALA A 34 0.61 -0.01 -8.26
CA ALA A 34 -0.32 -0.25 -7.16
C ALA A 34 -1.20 -1.47 -7.45
N LEU A 35 -1.70 -1.59 -8.68
CA LEU A 35 -2.51 -2.73 -9.11
C LEU A 35 -1.81 -4.07 -8.91
N VAL A 36 -0.51 -4.18 -9.24
CA VAL A 36 0.25 -5.42 -8.99
C VAL A 36 0.31 -5.76 -7.49
N ILE A 37 0.38 -4.77 -6.60
CA ILE A 37 0.36 -5.01 -5.14
C ILE A 37 -1.01 -5.56 -4.71
N TRP A 38 -2.09 -4.92 -5.16
CA TRP A 38 -3.45 -5.37 -4.87
C TRP A 38 -3.73 -6.78 -5.41
N GLN A 39 -3.36 -7.03 -6.66
CA GLN A 39 -3.43 -8.35 -7.29
C GLN A 39 -2.64 -9.41 -6.52
N THR A 40 -1.42 -9.07 -6.07
CA THR A 40 -0.61 -10.00 -5.26
C THR A 40 -1.31 -10.33 -3.95
N THR A 41 -1.95 -9.35 -3.30
CA THR A 41 -2.73 -9.59 -2.08
C THR A 41 -4.11 -10.22 -2.32
N GLU A 42 -4.54 -10.33 -3.58
CA GLU A 42 -5.91 -10.66 -4.00
C GLU A 42 -7.00 -9.72 -3.45
N ILE A 43 -6.62 -8.57 -2.89
CA ILE A 43 -7.56 -7.56 -2.42
C ILE A 43 -8.05 -6.78 -3.64
N GLU A 44 -9.36 -6.76 -3.84
CA GLU A 44 -9.97 -5.96 -4.89
C GLU A 44 -10.03 -4.48 -4.48
N ILE A 45 -9.71 -3.59 -5.42
CA ILE A 45 -9.85 -2.15 -5.23
C ILE A 45 -10.45 -1.51 -6.47
N SER A 46 -11.56 -0.81 -6.28
CA SER A 46 -12.20 0.00 -7.31
C SER A 46 -11.71 1.45 -7.24
N ALA A 47 -12.03 2.21 -8.29
CA ALA A 47 -11.80 3.65 -8.33
C ALA A 47 -12.35 4.33 -7.06
N ASN A 48 -11.54 5.19 -6.43
CA ASN A 48 -11.85 5.95 -5.21
C ASN A 48 -12.06 5.16 -3.91
N GLU A 49 -11.98 3.83 -3.89
CA GLU A 49 -12.15 3.05 -2.66
C GLU A 49 -10.99 3.20 -1.67
N HIS A 50 -9.82 3.67 -2.12
CA HIS A 50 -8.71 4.06 -1.22
C HIS A 50 -9.11 5.10 -0.16
N ARG A 51 -10.20 5.85 -0.38
CA ARG A 51 -10.77 6.81 0.59
C ARG A 51 -11.58 6.13 1.69
N PHE A 52 -11.97 4.89 1.46
CA PHE A 52 -12.78 4.09 2.36
C PHE A 52 -12.05 2.76 2.68
N PRO A 53 -10.86 2.81 3.32
CA PRO A 53 -10.06 1.62 3.58
C PRO A 53 -10.82 0.56 4.41
N TRP A 54 -11.86 0.96 5.14
CA TRP A 54 -12.78 0.08 5.84
C TRP A 54 -13.82 -0.63 4.95
N PHE A 55 -13.62 -0.68 3.63
CA PHE A 55 -14.33 -1.59 2.72
C PHE A 55 -13.41 -2.58 1.98
N LEU A 56 -12.08 -2.41 2.03
CA LEU A 56 -11.12 -3.17 1.22
C LEU A 56 -10.73 -4.51 1.85
N GLY A 57 -10.87 -5.64 1.16
CA GLY A 57 -10.43 -6.93 1.72
C GLY A 57 -11.45 -7.54 2.71
N LYS A 58 -12.73 -7.14 2.62
CA LYS A 58 -13.82 -7.72 3.43
C LYS A 58 -14.22 -9.12 2.98
N GLU A 59 -13.87 -9.49 1.77
CA GLU A 59 -14.05 -10.81 1.18
C GLU A 59 -13.26 -11.90 1.92
N PHE A 60 -12.19 -11.53 2.63
CA PHE A 60 -11.38 -12.47 3.39
C PHE A 60 -11.98 -12.77 4.76
N SER A 61 -12.01 -14.05 5.11
CA SER A 61 -12.33 -14.53 6.48
C SER A 61 -11.16 -14.31 7.45
N LEU A 62 -10.54 -13.14 7.41
CA LEU A 62 -9.42 -12.75 8.26
C LEU A 62 -9.90 -11.93 9.47
N PRO A 63 -9.12 -11.90 10.57
CA PRO A 63 -9.53 -11.21 11.79
C PRO A 63 -9.70 -9.69 11.60
N SER A 64 -10.85 -9.15 11.98
CA SER A 64 -11.20 -7.74 11.78
C SER A 64 -10.52 -6.76 12.73
N ASN A 65 -10.04 -7.23 13.89
CA ASN A 65 -9.49 -6.38 14.97
C ASN A 65 -8.26 -5.55 14.57
N VAL A 66 -7.50 -6.02 13.58
CA VAL A 66 -6.25 -5.38 13.11
C VAL A 66 -6.28 -5.04 11.63
N TRP A 67 -7.38 -5.38 10.95
CA TRP A 67 -7.50 -5.32 9.50
C TRP A 67 -7.31 -3.89 8.95
N LEU A 68 -7.99 -2.90 9.53
CA LEU A 68 -7.89 -1.52 9.07
C LEU A 68 -6.44 -1.02 9.13
N ASP A 69 -5.71 -1.35 10.20
CA ASP A 69 -4.30 -0.96 10.35
C ASP A 69 -3.42 -1.58 9.27
N ILE A 70 -3.75 -2.80 8.84
CA ILE A 70 -3.01 -3.51 7.78
C ILE A 70 -3.30 -2.89 6.41
N ILE A 71 -4.56 -2.59 6.10
CA ILE A 71 -4.92 -1.88 4.87
C ILE A 71 -4.23 -0.51 4.81
N LEU A 72 -4.23 0.22 5.93
CA LEU A 72 -3.51 1.50 6.04
C LEU A 72 -1.99 1.34 5.88
N LEU A 73 -1.40 0.26 6.39
CA LEU A 73 0.01 -0.05 6.18
C LEU A 73 0.33 -0.35 4.70
N ILE A 74 -0.53 -1.09 3.99
CA ILE A 74 -0.36 -1.36 2.56
C ILE A 74 -0.41 -0.04 1.78
N LEU A 75 -1.43 0.79 2.00
CA LEU A 75 -1.54 2.12 1.39
C LEU A 75 -0.31 2.99 1.70
N TRP A 76 0.16 2.97 2.94
CA TRP A 76 1.37 3.69 3.34
C TRP A 76 2.61 3.23 2.59
N HIS A 77 2.83 1.93 2.44
CA HIS A 77 3.99 1.42 1.71
C HIS A 77 3.87 1.58 0.19
N ILE A 78 2.66 1.61 -0.39
CA ILE A 78 2.45 2.05 -1.77
C ILE A 78 2.94 3.49 -1.95
N TRP A 79 2.51 4.40 -1.06
CA TRP A 79 2.95 5.79 -1.09
C TRP A 79 4.47 5.93 -0.90
N LYS A 80 5.06 5.18 0.03
CA LYS A 80 6.52 5.16 0.19
C LYS A 80 7.24 4.61 -1.03
N GLY A 81 6.71 3.58 -1.69
CA GLY A 81 7.28 3.02 -2.91
C GLY A 81 7.27 4.02 -4.07
N ARG A 82 6.22 4.83 -4.18
CA ARG A 82 6.15 5.98 -5.11
C ARG A 82 7.21 7.04 -4.78
N ASN A 83 7.35 7.41 -3.50
CA ASN A 83 8.35 8.38 -3.09
C ASN A 83 9.78 7.91 -3.31
N ALA A 84 10.08 6.63 -3.05
CA ALA A 84 11.40 6.06 -3.32
C ALA A 84 11.75 6.12 -4.81
N LEU A 85 10.77 5.99 -5.71
CA LEU A 85 11.01 6.19 -7.14
C LEU A 85 11.36 7.65 -7.48
N ILE A 86 10.64 8.62 -6.88
CA ILE A 86 10.86 10.05 -7.13
C ILE A 86 12.21 10.53 -6.58
N PHE A 87 12.50 10.19 -5.32
CA PHE A 87 13.61 10.79 -4.58
C PHE A 87 14.88 9.95 -4.60
N ASP A 88 14.74 8.62 -4.62
CA ASP A 88 15.88 7.69 -4.55
C ASP A 88 16.11 6.96 -5.89
N HIS A 89 15.30 7.24 -6.92
CA HIS A 89 15.27 6.51 -8.20
C HIS A 89 15.17 4.99 -8.03
N LYS A 90 14.56 4.55 -6.92
CA LYS A 90 14.48 3.14 -6.54
C LYS A 90 13.13 2.55 -6.90
N LEU A 91 13.15 1.56 -7.80
CA LEU A 91 12.00 0.73 -8.08
C LEU A 91 11.80 -0.29 -6.95
N MET A 92 10.62 -0.27 -6.35
CA MET A 92 10.16 -1.31 -5.42
C MET A 92 9.16 -2.21 -6.12
N THR A 93 9.40 -3.52 -6.04
CA THR A 93 8.46 -4.55 -6.48
C THR A 93 7.29 -4.68 -5.51
N ALA A 94 6.22 -5.36 -5.91
CA ALA A 94 5.12 -5.65 -5.00
C ALA A 94 5.57 -6.48 -3.78
N THR A 95 6.40 -7.49 -4.01
CA THR A 95 7.01 -8.31 -2.95
C THR A 95 7.85 -7.47 -1.98
N ASP A 96 8.61 -6.48 -2.47
CA ASP A 96 9.36 -5.55 -1.59
C ASP A 96 8.44 -4.71 -0.71
N VAL A 97 7.32 -4.23 -1.27
CA VAL A 97 6.31 -3.48 -0.53
C VAL A 97 5.69 -4.36 0.56
N LEU A 98 5.21 -5.55 0.20
CA LEU A 98 4.54 -6.47 1.13
C LEU A 98 5.48 -7.00 2.22
N ARG A 99 6.74 -7.28 1.90
CA ARG A 99 7.76 -7.65 2.90
C ARG A 99 8.02 -6.53 3.91
N ARG A 100 7.91 -5.27 3.50
CA ARG A 100 8.02 -4.13 4.44
C ARG A 100 6.75 -3.97 5.28
N VAL A 101 5.58 -4.26 4.73
CA VAL A 101 4.34 -4.35 5.51
C VAL A 101 4.52 -5.41 6.61
N THR A 102 4.93 -6.63 6.27
CA THR A 102 5.10 -7.71 7.27
C THR A 102 6.18 -7.42 8.30
N HIS A 103 7.27 -6.76 7.91
CA HIS A 103 8.27 -6.26 8.85
C HIS A 103 7.69 -5.24 9.84
N ASP A 104 6.86 -4.30 9.38
CA ASP A 104 6.23 -3.31 10.26
C ASP A 104 5.19 -3.97 11.19
N LEU A 105 4.46 -5.00 10.72
CA LEU A 105 3.59 -5.80 11.57
C LEU A 105 4.37 -6.47 12.71
N ASP A 106 5.55 -7.03 12.41
CA ASP A 106 6.41 -7.63 13.45
C ASP A 106 6.88 -6.59 14.47
N ALA A 107 7.34 -5.44 13.99
CA ALA A 107 7.77 -4.33 14.84
C ALA A 107 6.61 -3.82 15.73
N TRP A 108 5.38 -3.84 15.23
CA TRP A 108 4.19 -3.36 15.96
C TRP A 108 3.52 -4.43 16.81
N SER A 109 3.98 -5.69 16.76
CA SER A 109 3.39 -6.81 17.51
C SER A 109 3.21 -6.54 19.01
N CYS A 110 4.08 -5.71 19.60
CA CYS A 110 4.00 -5.30 21.00
C CYS A 110 2.82 -4.37 21.33
N ARG A 111 2.27 -3.66 20.34
CA ARG A 111 1.08 -2.78 20.48
C ARG A 111 -0.21 -3.59 20.47
N TYR A 112 -0.23 -4.72 19.77
CA TYR A 112 -1.39 -5.59 19.62
C TYR A 112 -1.35 -6.79 20.57
N ARG A 113 -0.93 -6.62 21.84
CA ARG A 113 -0.75 -7.77 22.76
C ARG A 113 -1.98 -8.68 22.86
N ARG A 114 -3.17 -8.08 22.88
CA ARG A 114 -4.46 -8.79 22.94
C ARG A 114 -4.89 -9.40 21.59
N HIS A 115 -4.34 -8.91 20.49
CA HIS A 115 -4.66 -9.32 19.11
C HIS A 115 -3.43 -9.89 18.38
N LYS A 116 -2.45 -10.43 19.14
CA LYS A 116 -1.18 -10.90 18.57
C LYS A 116 -1.38 -12.04 17.58
N MET A 117 -2.36 -12.91 17.84
CA MET A 117 -2.72 -14.01 16.93
C MET A 117 -3.40 -13.49 15.66
N ASP A 118 -4.21 -12.45 15.77
CA ASP A 118 -4.86 -11.81 14.63
C ASP A 118 -3.81 -11.20 13.69
N LEU A 119 -2.86 -10.45 14.26
CA LEU A 119 -1.73 -9.87 13.55
C LEU A 119 -0.87 -10.95 12.86
N LYS A 120 -0.64 -12.08 13.54
CA LYS A 120 0.10 -13.22 12.98
C LYS A 120 -0.64 -13.82 11.78
N ARG A 121 -1.95 -14.05 11.87
CA ARG A 121 -2.75 -14.60 10.75
C ARG A 121 -2.66 -13.72 9.51
N TRP A 122 -2.74 -12.41 9.69
CA TRP A 122 -2.56 -11.45 8.60
C TRP A 122 -1.15 -11.45 8.03
N ARG A 123 -0.12 -11.51 8.89
CA ARG A 123 1.27 -11.64 8.44
C ARG A 123 1.48 -12.91 7.61
N ASP A 124 0.98 -14.04 8.09
CA ASP A 124 1.09 -15.34 7.43
C ASP A 124 0.36 -15.31 6.07
N PHE A 125 -0.83 -14.70 6.02
CA PHE A 125 -1.57 -14.46 4.77
C PHE A 125 -0.72 -13.66 3.78
N ILE A 126 -0.22 -12.47 4.15
CA ILE A 126 0.59 -11.62 3.25
C ILE A 126 1.86 -12.35 2.78
N ASN A 127 2.54 -13.07 3.68
CA ASN A 127 3.75 -13.82 3.34
C ASN A 127 3.46 -14.96 2.35
N SER A 128 2.31 -15.64 2.48
CA SER A 128 1.93 -16.72 1.55
C SER A 128 1.80 -16.21 0.12
N ARG A 129 1.33 -14.97 -0.06
CA ARG A 129 1.19 -14.31 -1.36
C ARG A 129 2.50 -13.82 -1.97
N CYS A 130 3.52 -13.58 -1.15
CA CYS A 130 4.83 -13.11 -1.59
C CYS A 130 5.74 -14.22 -2.13
N ASN A 131 5.47 -15.48 -1.75
CA ASN A 131 6.29 -16.65 -2.10
C ASN A 131 5.63 -17.53 -3.19
N SER A 132 4.54 -17.05 -3.78
CA SER A 132 3.79 -17.73 -4.85
C SER A 132 4.31 -17.34 -6.23
#